data_AF-A0ABD0WPH0-F1
#
_entry.id   AF-A0ABD0WPH0-F1
#
_cell.length_a   1.000
_cell.length_b   1.000
_cell.length_c   1.000
_cell.angle_alpha   90.00
_cell.angle_beta   90.00
_cell.angle_gamma   90.00
#
_symmetry.space_group_name_H-M   'P 1'
#
loop_
_entity.id
_entity.type
_entity.pdbx_description
1 polymer ?
#
loop_
_entity_poly.entity_id
_entity_poly.type
_entity_poly.pdbx_seq_one_letter_code
_entity_poly.pdbx_strand_id
1 'polypeptide(L)'
;MIDKNLREDGEKAAREVKLLLLGAGESGKSTIVKQMKIIHEDGYSEDECKQYRAVVYSNTIQSIMAIIKAMTNLQILYSDAAREDDAQQLFALAASAEEQGILPDELAKVIRRLWADSGVQGCFTRSREYQLNDSADSE
;
A
#
# COMPACT_ATOMS: atom_id res chain seq x y z
N MET A 1 -3.39 0.91 44.91
CA MET A 1 -3.58 0.27 43.59
C MET A 1 -2.68 0.89 42.54
N ILE A 2 -2.64 2.22 42.41
CA ILE A 2 -1.82 2.93 41.41
C ILE A 2 -0.31 2.65 41.59
N ASP A 3 0.23 2.72 42.82
CA ASP A 3 1.65 2.42 43.07
C ASP A 3 2.06 0.96 42.79
N LYS A 4 1.11 0.03 42.93
CA LYS A 4 1.35 -1.38 42.65
C LYS A 4 1.47 -1.60 41.14
N ASN A 5 0.59 -0.98 40.36
CA ASN A 5 0.64 -1.02 38.89
C ASN A 5 1.91 -0.34 38.36
N LEU A 6 2.29 0.82 38.91
CA LEU A 6 3.53 1.53 38.53
C LEU A 6 4.79 0.70 38.77
N ARG A 7 4.84 -0.05 39.87
CA ARG A 7 5.96 -0.93 40.18
C ARG A 7 6.01 -2.15 39.26
N GLU A 8 4.87 -2.78 38.99
CA GLU A 8 4.77 -3.90 38.04
C GLU A 8 5.12 -3.47 36.61
N ASP A 9 4.68 -2.29 36.17
CA ASP A 9 5.03 -1.72 34.87
C ASP A 9 6.52 -1.34 34.80
N GLY A 10 7.09 -0.82 35.88
CA GLY A 10 8.52 -0.52 35.99
C GLY A 10 9.40 -1.78 35.89
N GLU A 11 9.00 -2.88 36.54
CA GLU A 11 9.69 -4.17 36.45
C GLU A 11 9.58 -4.80 35.05
N LYS A 12 8.43 -4.65 34.38
CA LYS A 12 8.25 -5.08 32.98
C LYS A 12 9.11 -4.26 32.02
N ALA A 13 9.10 -2.93 32.15
CA ALA A 13 9.88 -2.03 31.31
C ALA A 13 11.39 -2.25 31.47
N ALA A 14 11.86 -2.58 32.68
CA ALA A 14 13.26 -2.89 32.94
C ALA A 14 13.74 -4.21 32.28
N ARG A 15 12.80 -5.11 31.93
CA ARG A 15 13.08 -6.38 31.23
C ARG A 15 12.81 -6.30 29.73
N GLU A 16 12.23 -5.20 29.25
CA GLU A 16 11.90 -4.99 27.84
C GLU A 16 13.17 -4.60 27.06
N VAL A 17 13.46 -5.35 25.98
CA VAL A 17 14.56 -5.04 25.06
C VAL A 17 14.00 -4.26 23.88
N LYS A 18 14.39 -2.98 23.75
CA LYS A 18 13.97 -2.12 22.64
C LYS A 18 14.95 -2.20 21.48
N LEU A 19 14.46 -2.57 20.31
CA LEU A 19 15.22 -2.64 19.07
C LEU A 19 14.84 -1.49 18.15
N LEU A 20 15.83 -0.77 17.63
CA LEU A 20 15.64 0.30 16.64
C LEU A 20 16.18 -0.16 15.28
N LEU A 21 15.29 -0.25 14.29
CA LEU A 21 15.66 -0.56 12.92
C LEU A 21 15.85 0.75 12.14
N LEU A 22 17.08 0.99 11.66
CA LEU A 22 17.44 2.16 10.86
C LEU A 22 17.78 1.75 9.42
N GLY A 23 17.41 2.58 8.45
CA GLY A 23 17.63 2.34 7.02
C GLY A 23 16.86 3.35 6.17
N ALA A 24 17.23 3.48 4.89
CA ALA A 24 16.59 4.38 3.92
C ALA A 24 15.08 4.11 3.77
N GLY A 25 14.31 5.06 3.22
CA GLY A 25 12.90 4.83 2.86
C GLY A 25 12.75 3.54 2.05
N GLU A 26 11.67 2.78 2.28
CA GLU A 26 11.34 1.54 1.54
C GLU A 26 12.34 0.38 1.67
N SER A 27 13.38 0.49 2.52
CA SER A 27 14.41 -0.55 2.71
C SER A 27 13.95 -1.86 3.39
N GLY A 28 12.65 -2.17 3.42
CA GLY A 28 12.11 -3.41 3.99
C GLY A 28 12.07 -3.50 5.53
N LYS A 29 12.32 -2.40 6.26
CA LYS A 29 12.29 -2.41 7.76
C LYS A 29 10.96 -2.91 8.31
N SER A 30 9.85 -2.43 7.76
CA SER A 30 8.50 -2.88 8.14
C SER A 30 8.28 -4.36 7.81
N THR A 31 8.91 -4.88 6.75
CA THR A 31 8.85 -6.30 6.38
C THR A 31 9.57 -7.17 7.40
N ILE A 32 10.74 -6.75 7.89
CA ILE A 32 11.49 -7.47 8.94
C ILE A 32 10.69 -7.53 10.24
N VAL A 33 10.06 -6.42 10.65
CA VAL A 33 9.20 -6.39 11.85
C VAL A 33 7.99 -7.33 11.68
N LYS A 34 7.36 -7.33 10.49
CA LYS A 34 6.25 -8.23 10.18
C LYS A 34 6.66 -9.70 10.26
N GLN A 35 7.82 -10.07 9.72
CA GLN A 35 8.34 -11.44 9.79
C GLN A 35 8.69 -11.86 11.22
N MET A 36 9.27 -10.97 12.04
CA MET A 36 9.51 -11.24 13.45
C MET A 36 8.21 -11.60 14.19
N LYS A 37 7.13 -10.89 13.88
CA LYS A 37 5.80 -11.15 14.45
C LYS A 37 5.24 -12.52 14.04
N ILE A 38 5.37 -12.90 12.78
CA ILE A 38 4.93 -14.22 12.28
C ILE A 38 5.68 -15.37 12.96
N ILE A 39 6.97 -15.17 13.30
CA ILE A 39 7.82 -16.22 13.87
C ILE A 39 7.67 -16.31 15.41
N HIS A 40 7.35 -15.22 16.09
CA HIS A 40 7.40 -15.12 17.56
C HIS A 40 6.05 -14.84 18.25
N GLU A 41 4.99 -14.51 17.50
CA GLU A 41 3.62 -14.35 17.99
C GLU A 41 2.67 -15.29 17.23
N ASP A 42 1.44 -15.54 17.73
CA ASP A 42 0.43 -16.46 17.16
C ASP A 42 -0.16 -16.00 15.78
N GLY A 43 0.61 -15.27 14.97
CA GLY A 43 0.17 -14.70 13.70
C GLY A 43 -0.60 -13.39 13.87
N TYR A 44 -1.37 -13.02 12.83
CA TYR A 44 -2.16 -11.79 12.81
C TYR A 44 -3.59 -12.04 13.28
N SER A 45 -4.13 -11.16 14.11
CA SER A 45 -5.54 -11.19 14.50
C SER A 45 -6.45 -10.71 13.36
N GLU A 46 -7.75 -11.04 13.40
CA GLU A 46 -8.71 -10.55 12.41
C GLU A 46 -8.75 -9.02 12.32
N ASP A 47 -8.58 -8.32 13.43
CA ASP A 47 -8.58 -6.85 13.45
C ASP A 47 -7.31 -6.27 12.82
N GLU A 48 -6.18 -6.97 12.93
CA GLU A 48 -4.96 -6.62 12.20
C GLU A 48 -5.11 -6.91 10.71
N CYS A 49 -5.74 -8.03 10.31
CA CYS A 49 -6.06 -8.30 8.92
C CYS A 49 -6.96 -7.22 8.30
N LYS A 50 -7.94 -6.69 9.05
CA LYS A 50 -8.78 -5.56 8.59
C LYS A 50 -7.95 -4.29 8.37
N GLN A 51 -7.02 -3.99 9.26
CA GLN A 51 -6.11 -2.86 9.10
C GLN A 51 -5.17 -3.03 7.89
N TYR A 52 -4.64 -4.23 7.67
CA TYR A 52 -3.84 -4.51 6.48
C TYR A 52 -4.62 -4.40 5.19
N ARG A 53 -5.91 -4.75 5.19
CA ARG A 53 -6.78 -4.63 4.02
C ARG A 53 -6.88 -3.19 3.53
N ALA A 54 -7.05 -2.22 4.44
CA ALA A 54 -7.08 -0.80 4.09
C ALA A 54 -5.74 -0.34 3.51
N VAL A 55 -4.62 -0.81 4.06
CA VAL A 55 -3.27 -0.50 3.55
C VAL A 55 -3.06 -1.07 2.14
N VAL A 56 -3.47 -2.31 1.89
CA VAL A 56 -3.38 -2.94 0.56
C VAL A 56 -4.19 -2.16 -0.47
N TYR A 57 -5.40 -1.72 -0.11
CA TYR A 57 -6.24 -0.90 -0.98
C TYR A 57 -5.62 0.45 -1.29
N SER A 58 -5.14 1.16 -0.27
CA SER A 58 -4.43 2.43 -0.45
C SER A 58 -3.21 2.26 -1.35
N ASN A 59 -2.38 1.24 -1.12
CA ASN A 59 -1.23 0.94 -1.97
C ASN A 59 -1.63 0.65 -3.42
N THR A 60 -2.71 -0.10 -3.63
CA THR A 60 -3.21 -0.43 -4.98
C THR A 60 -3.65 0.83 -5.73
N ILE A 61 -4.44 1.69 -5.07
CA ILE A 61 -4.95 2.95 -5.63
C ILE A 61 -3.79 3.90 -5.95
N GLN A 62 -2.84 4.06 -5.02
CA GLN A 62 -1.67 4.91 -5.23
C GLN A 62 -0.78 4.41 -6.35
N SER A 63 -0.57 3.10 -6.44
CA SER A 63 0.26 2.49 -7.49
C SER A 63 -0.34 2.74 -8.87
N ILE A 64 -1.63 2.46 -9.08
CA ILE A 64 -2.27 2.70 -10.38
C ILE A 64 -2.33 4.19 -10.71
N MET A 65 -2.60 5.08 -9.75
CA MET A 65 -2.54 6.53 -9.97
C MET A 65 -1.15 7.01 -10.38
N ALA A 66 -0.09 6.43 -9.80
CA ALA A 66 1.28 6.76 -10.17
C ALA A 66 1.59 6.35 -11.62
N ILE A 67 1.16 5.16 -12.05
CA ILE A 67 1.31 4.69 -13.44
C ILE A 67 0.59 5.63 -14.40
N ILE A 68 -0.66 5.98 -14.11
CA ILE A 68 -1.46 6.87 -14.96
C ILE A 68 -0.83 8.26 -15.07
N LYS A 69 -0.32 8.82 -13.96
CA LYS A 69 0.44 10.09 -13.99
C LYS A 69 1.73 9.96 -14.81
N ALA A 70 2.43 8.84 -14.68
CA ALA A 70 3.65 8.56 -15.43
C ALA A 70 3.39 8.42 -16.93
N MET A 71 2.24 7.85 -17.34
CA MET A 71 1.85 7.78 -18.75
C MET A 71 1.77 9.17 -19.39
N THR A 72 1.16 10.13 -18.69
CA THR A 72 1.11 11.54 -19.14
C THR A 72 2.51 12.14 -19.26
N ASN A 73 3.39 11.89 -18.29
CA ASN A 73 4.76 12.43 -18.30
C ASN A 73 5.63 11.80 -19.40
N LEU A 74 5.48 10.50 -19.64
CA LEU A 74 6.22 9.73 -20.64
C LEU A 74 5.57 9.80 -22.04
N GLN A 75 4.45 10.53 -22.17
CA GLN A 75 3.66 10.65 -23.40
C GLN A 75 3.25 9.28 -23.99
N ILE A 76 2.92 8.33 -23.11
CA ILE A 76 2.42 7.01 -23.50
C ILE A 76 0.90 7.13 -23.69
N LEU A 77 0.44 6.84 -24.90
CA LEU A 77 -0.98 6.83 -25.22
C LEU A 77 -1.64 5.54 -24.70
N TYR A 78 -2.91 5.66 -24.29
CA TYR A 78 -3.76 4.51 -24.07
C TYR A 78 -3.96 3.75 -25.38
N SER A 79 -4.12 2.43 -25.28
CA SER A 79 -4.43 1.61 -26.46
C SER A 79 -5.90 1.73 -26.85
N ASP A 80 -6.77 1.96 -25.87
CA ASP A 80 -8.18 2.30 -26.06
C ASP A 80 -8.47 3.71 -25.54
N ALA A 81 -9.03 4.58 -26.38
CA ALA A 81 -9.40 5.95 -26.02
C ALA A 81 -10.44 6.01 -24.89
N ALA A 82 -11.28 4.98 -24.74
CA ALA A 82 -12.22 4.89 -23.63
C ALA A 82 -11.53 4.75 -22.25
N ARG A 83 -10.22 4.45 -22.21
CA ARG A 83 -9.44 4.41 -20.97
C ARG A 83 -9.14 5.79 -20.42
N GLU A 84 -9.22 6.84 -21.24
CA GLU A 84 -9.04 8.21 -20.77
C GLU A 84 -10.18 8.63 -19.81
N ASP A 85 -11.42 8.25 -20.13
CA ASP A 85 -12.57 8.42 -19.22
C ASP A 85 -12.41 7.60 -17.94
N ASP A 86 -11.93 6.34 -18.05
CA ASP A 86 -11.64 5.49 -16.89
C ASP A 86 -10.56 6.11 -15.98
N ALA A 87 -9.55 6.75 -16.55
CA ALA A 87 -8.50 7.43 -15.78
C ALA A 87 -9.06 8.64 -15.02
N GLN A 88 -9.96 9.42 -15.62
CA GLN A 88 -10.65 10.51 -14.91
C GLN A 88 -11.53 9.98 -13.78
N GLN A 89 -12.26 8.89 -14.04
CA GLN A 89 -13.10 8.24 -13.03
C GLN A 89 -12.26 7.68 -11.87
N LEU A 90 -11.08 7.12 -12.15
CA LEU A 90 -10.12 6.66 -11.14
C LEU A 90 -9.76 7.80 -10.18
N PHE A 91 -9.35 8.97 -10.69
CA PHE A 91 -8.95 10.11 -9.84
C PHE A 91 -10.10 10.65 -9.00
N ALA A 92 -11.32 10.69 -9.55
CA ALA A 92 -12.50 11.15 -8.83
C ALA A 92 -12.87 10.21 -7.67
N LEU A 93 -12.82 8.89 -7.90
CA LEU A 93 -13.18 7.89 -6.90
C LEU A 93 -12.06 7.64 -5.88
N ALA A 94 -10.80 7.75 -6.29
CA ALA A 94 -9.65 7.47 -5.44
C ALA A 94 -9.62 8.32 -4.17
N ALA A 95 -9.92 9.62 -4.26
CA ALA A 95 -9.92 10.51 -3.09
C ALA A 95 -10.90 10.03 -2.00
N SER A 96 -12.11 9.64 -2.40
CA SER A 96 -13.13 9.12 -1.48
C SER A 96 -12.77 7.74 -0.91
N ALA A 97 -12.13 6.89 -1.72
CA ALA A 97 -11.73 5.55 -1.34
C ALA A 97 -10.57 5.54 -0.34
N GLU A 98 -9.60 6.46 -0.51
CA GLU A 98 -8.49 6.65 0.44
C GLU A 98 -9.00 7.16 1.79
N GLU A 99 -9.92 8.12 1.81
CA GLU A 99 -10.49 8.66 3.05
C GLU A 99 -11.26 7.59 3.85
N GLN A 100 -11.98 6.72 3.15
CA GLN A 100 -12.79 5.66 3.77
C GLN A 100 -12.00 4.36 4.02
N GLY A 101 -10.79 4.22 3.48
CA GLY A 101 -9.99 3.01 3.58
C GLY A 101 -10.63 1.78 2.93
N ILE A 102 -11.54 1.97 1.97
CA ILE A 102 -12.26 0.91 1.27
C ILE A 102 -11.99 0.97 -0.23
N LEU A 103 -12.15 -0.17 -0.90
CA LEU A 103 -12.12 -0.25 -2.36
C LEU A 103 -13.55 -0.54 -2.87
N PRO A 104 -14.29 0.48 -3.33
CA PRO A 104 -15.61 0.27 -3.94
C PRO A 104 -15.52 -0.63 -5.18
N ASP A 105 -16.55 -1.45 -5.43
CA ASP A 105 -16.58 -2.34 -6.60
C ASP A 105 -16.44 -1.57 -7.93
N GLU A 106 -17.01 -0.37 -8.02
CA GLU A 106 -16.88 0.50 -9.20
C GLU A 106 -15.43 0.94 -9.42
N LEU A 107 -14.72 1.32 -8.35
CA LEU A 107 -13.30 1.66 -8.43
C LEU A 107 -12.47 0.43 -8.82
N ALA A 108 -12.75 -0.74 -8.25
CA ALA A 108 -12.07 -1.98 -8.61
C ALA A 108 -12.25 -2.35 -10.10
N LYS A 109 -13.46 -2.17 -10.65
CA LYS A 109 -13.72 -2.38 -12.09
C LYS A 109 -12.93 -1.41 -12.95
N VAL A 110 -12.89 -0.13 -12.60
CA VAL A 110 -12.11 0.90 -13.30
C VAL A 110 -10.62 0.53 -13.29
N ILE A 111 -10.07 0.15 -12.14
CA ILE A 111 -8.66 -0.28 -12.02
C ILE A 111 -8.38 -1.49 -12.91
N ARG A 112 -9.25 -2.50 -12.93
CA ARG A 112 -9.08 -3.67 -13.82
C ARG A 112 -9.11 -3.30 -15.30
N ARG A 113 -10.01 -2.39 -15.69
CA ARG A 113 -10.13 -1.90 -17.07
C ARG A 113 -8.89 -1.12 -17.52
N LEU A 114 -8.34 -0.29 -16.65
CA LEU A 114 -7.09 0.42 -16.88
C LEU A 114 -5.91 -0.55 -16.93
N TRP A 115 -5.80 -1.48 -15.98
CA TRP A 115 -4.71 -2.46 -15.94
C TRP A 115 -4.67 -3.36 -17.18
N ALA A 116 -5.82 -3.69 -17.76
CA ALA A 116 -5.89 -4.48 -18.99
C ALA A 116 -5.42 -3.73 -20.26
N ASP A 117 -5.21 -2.41 -20.20
CA ASP A 117 -4.73 -1.63 -21.34
C ASP A 117 -3.23 -1.85 -21.59
N SER A 118 -2.86 -2.11 -22.85
CA SER A 118 -1.46 -2.36 -23.21
C SER A 118 -0.56 -1.13 -23.06
N GLY A 119 -1.10 0.09 -23.12
CA GLY A 119 -0.37 1.33 -22.85
C GLY A 119 -0.02 1.43 -21.36
N VAL A 120 -0.97 1.08 -20.49
CA VAL A 120 -0.76 1.01 -19.04
C VAL A 120 0.28 -0.06 -18.69
N GLN A 121 0.18 -1.27 -19.26
CA GLN A 121 1.19 -2.32 -19.09
C GLN A 121 2.58 -1.90 -19.60
N GLY A 122 2.64 -1.19 -20.73
CA GLY A 122 3.87 -0.65 -21.28
C GLY A 122 4.52 0.39 -20.36
N CYS A 123 3.72 1.26 -19.75
CA CYS A 123 4.19 2.22 -18.75
C CYS A 123 4.67 1.52 -17.47
N PHE A 124 3.98 0.47 -17.03
CA PHE A 124 4.38 -0.32 -15.87
C PHE A 124 5.74 -1.00 -16.08
N THR A 125 6.03 -1.50 -17.29
CA THR A 125 7.35 -2.08 -17.62
C THR A 125 8.49 -1.05 -17.50
N ARG A 126 8.16 0.24 -17.60
CA ARG A 126 9.06 1.38 -17.42
C ARG A 126 8.96 1.99 -16.02
N SER A 127 8.42 1.26 -15.04
CA SER A 127 8.28 1.69 -13.64
C SER A 127 9.60 2.17 -13.03
N ARG A 128 10.74 1.67 -13.51
CA ARG A 128 12.08 2.14 -13.12
C ARG A 128 12.37 3.61 -13.42
N GLU A 129 11.61 4.26 -14.29
CA GLU A 129 11.78 5.67 -14.66
C GLU A 129 10.99 6.64 -13.75
N TYR A 130 10.17 6.13 -12.84
CA TYR A 130 9.38 6.92 -11.89
C TYR A 130 9.30 6.24 -10.53
N GLN A 131 8.93 6.97 -9.48
CA GLN A 131 8.70 6.35 -8.17
C GLN A 131 7.38 5.60 -8.20
N LEU A 132 7.46 4.28 -8.34
CA LEU A 132 6.37 3.37 -8.08
C LEU A 132 6.68 2.62 -6.77
N ASN A 133 5.67 2.40 -5.94
CA ASN A 133 5.83 1.70 -4.67
C ASN A 133 6.28 0.26 -4.96
N ASP A 134 7.47 -0.14 -4.49
CA ASP A 134 8.11 -1.45 -4.77
C ASP A 134 7.23 -2.67 -4.38
N SER A 135 6.16 -2.45 -3.60
CA SER A 135 5.17 -3.47 -3.23
C SER A 135 4.25 -3.91 -4.39
N ALA A 136 4.25 -3.20 -5.52
CA ALA A 136 3.43 -3.54 -6.69
C ALA A 136 3.98 -4.72 -7.52
N ASP A 137 5.19 -5.19 -7.20
CA ASP A 137 5.95 -6.20 -7.96
C ASP A 137 5.96 -7.59 -7.29
N SER A 138 5.18 -7.81 -6.22
CA SER A 138 5.16 -9.09 -5.52
C SER A 138 4.18 -10.08 -6.19
N GLU A 139 4.72 -10.92 -7.08
CA GLU A 139 4.17 -12.23 -7.48
C GLU A 139 3.83 -13.14 -6.27
#